data_AF-A0AAW6BN15-F1
#
_entry.id   AF-A0AAW6BN15-F1
#
_cell.length_a   1.000
_cell.length_b   1.000
_cell.length_c   1.000
_cell.angle_alpha   90.00
_cell.angle_beta   90.00
_cell.angle_gamma   90.00
#
_symmetry.space_group_name_H-M   'P 1'
#
loop_
_entity.id
_entity.type
_entity.pdbx_description
1 polymer ?
#
loop_
_entity_poly.entity_id
_entity_poly.type
_entity_poly.pdbx_seq_one_letter_code
_entity_poly.pdbx_strand_id
1 'polypeptide(L)'
;MQSETKVNKVVVLGPIIIGGLVLVAAGFSVYTAVKTSTLDSKIKAVQRQLSDVSAKLTSMQAGMVTDGGDFKSAVQQALVGLEEDKLAEQRKDLFKGWENTSVDEKGRYIYGNPKARFTLINYEDLECPFCRRFHQTPKYLVDTANNGAINWEWRHFPLSFHEPMSTKGALIAECIGQQKGAQGFWAATNYWFTNTETNGKGFVGAEQMVALFQVDKAKYDACLTDKVIIKRIKADMDLGAESDVTGTPTTIVRDNLTGKEVAVVGAQPFAKFVGVIRGMVNEGQANSESNETPPAK
;
A
#
# COMPACT_ATOMS: atom_id res chain seq x y z
N MET A 1 -15.85 -3.71 83.12
CA MET A 1 -15.44 -4.83 83.98
C MET A 1 -15.87 -6.11 83.29
N GLN A 2 -14.91 -7.02 83.06
CA GLN A 2 -15.01 -8.36 82.43
C GLN A 2 -15.13 -8.37 80.90
N SER A 3 -14.11 -8.82 80.14
CA SER A 3 -13.49 -10.17 80.08
C SER A 3 -14.39 -11.14 79.31
N GLU A 4 -14.12 -11.34 78.01
CA GLU A 4 -13.38 -12.47 77.41
C GLU A 4 -14.34 -13.52 76.85
N THR A 5 -14.22 -13.88 75.56
CA THR A 5 -13.82 -15.24 75.13
C THR A 5 -13.73 -15.40 73.61
N LYS A 6 -12.51 -15.74 73.18
CA LYS A 6 -12.05 -16.72 72.16
C LYS A 6 -13.11 -17.37 71.23
N VAL A 7 -13.01 -17.15 69.91
CA VAL A 7 -12.22 -17.89 68.89
C VAL A 7 -12.76 -19.28 68.55
N ASN A 8 -13.14 -19.49 67.28
CA ASN A 8 -12.69 -20.69 66.55
C ASN A 8 -12.51 -20.43 65.05
N LYS A 9 -11.38 -20.92 64.55
CA LYS A 9 -10.84 -20.77 63.19
C LYS A 9 -11.50 -21.75 62.22
N VAL A 10 -11.64 -21.35 60.95
CA VAL A 10 -11.48 -22.25 59.80
C VAL A 10 -10.49 -21.62 58.82
N VAL A 11 -9.64 -22.49 58.29
CA VAL A 11 -8.34 -22.26 57.64
C VAL A 11 -8.50 -22.25 56.11
N VAL A 12 -7.95 -21.20 55.49
CA VAL A 12 -7.15 -21.13 54.24
C VAL A 12 -7.69 -21.79 52.95
N LEU A 13 -7.82 -20.98 51.89
CA LEU A 13 -7.19 -21.21 50.57
C LEU A 13 -6.80 -19.85 49.94
N GLY A 14 -5.60 -19.81 49.34
CA GLY A 14 -4.79 -18.61 49.06
C GLY A 14 -5.09 -17.79 47.78
N PRO A 15 -4.18 -16.87 47.40
CA PRO A 15 -4.48 -15.69 46.59
C PRO A 15 -3.87 -15.75 45.18
N ILE A 16 -4.67 -15.67 44.11
CA ILE A 16 -4.17 -15.37 42.76
C ILE A 16 -5.28 -14.72 41.93
N ILE A 17 -5.44 -13.38 41.93
CA ILE A 17 -5.86 -12.56 40.76
C ILE A 17 -5.55 -11.08 41.08
N ILE A 18 -4.29 -10.64 40.98
CA ILE A 18 -3.96 -9.20 40.87
C ILE A 18 -2.87 -9.07 39.80
N GLY A 19 -3.27 -9.07 38.53
CA GLY A 19 -2.34 -8.94 37.40
C GLY A 19 -3.05 -8.72 36.06
N GLY A 20 -4.25 -9.27 35.88
CA GLY A 20 -5.03 -9.13 34.64
C GLY A 20 -5.79 -7.80 34.49
N LEU A 21 -6.16 -7.12 35.59
CA LEU A 21 -7.04 -5.95 35.51
C LEU A 21 -6.32 -4.64 35.10
N VAL A 22 -5.01 -4.53 35.34
CA VAL A 22 -4.26 -3.29 35.04
C VAL A 22 -3.91 -3.18 33.55
N LEU A 23 -3.61 -4.31 32.88
CA LEU A 23 -3.27 -4.33 31.45
C LEU A 23 -4.50 -4.12 30.53
N VAL A 24 -5.68 -4.62 30.91
CA VAL A 24 -6.92 -4.40 30.16
C VAL A 24 -7.38 -2.94 30.30
N ALA A 25 -7.24 -2.34 31.48
CA ALA A 25 -7.58 -0.93 31.69
C ALA A 25 -6.63 0.02 30.90
N ALA A 26 -5.32 -0.27 30.86
CA ALA A 26 -4.36 0.49 30.06
C ALA A 26 -4.60 0.32 28.54
N GLY A 27 -4.88 -0.90 28.07
CA GLY A 27 -5.19 -1.17 26.66
C GLY A 27 -6.50 -0.52 26.21
N PHE A 28 -7.54 -0.52 27.06
CA PHE A 28 -8.80 0.16 26.78
C PHE A 28 -8.64 1.69 26.83
N SER A 29 -7.83 2.23 27.76
CA SER A 29 -7.56 3.67 27.87
C SER A 29 -6.73 4.21 26.71
N VAL A 30 -5.76 3.43 26.21
CA VAL A 30 -5.00 3.77 25.00
C VAL A 30 -5.86 3.59 23.75
N TYR A 31 -6.70 2.55 23.69
CA TYR A 31 -7.64 2.36 22.57
C TYR A 31 -8.67 3.48 22.49
N THR A 32 -9.24 3.91 23.61
CA THR A 32 -10.14 5.07 23.65
C THR A 32 -9.38 6.35 23.35
N ALA A 33 -8.17 6.57 23.87
CA ALA A 33 -7.35 7.76 23.57
C ALA A 33 -6.91 7.87 22.09
N VAL A 34 -6.57 6.75 21.44
CA VAL A 34 -6.24 6.71 20.02
C VAL A 34 -7.50 6.94 19.18
N LYS A 35 -8.64 6.36 19.57
CA LYS A 35 -9.91 6.55 18.88
C LYS A 35 -10.46 7.97 19.08
N THR A 36 -10.29 8.58 20.25
CA THR A 36 -10.67 9.99 20.50
C THR A 36 -9.73 10.95 19.78
N SER A 37 -8.42 10.72 19.74
CA SER A 37 -7.50 11.59 18.98
C SER A 37 -7.70 11.51 17.46
N THR A 38 -8.03 10.33 16.93
CA THR A 38 -8.44 10.16 15.53
C THR A 38 -9.81 10.76 15.25
N LEU A 39 -10.73 10.74 16.21
CA LEU A 39 -12.03 11.42 16.07
C LEU A 39 -11.87 12.94 16.17
N ASP A 40 -11.06 13.45 17.08
CA ASP A 40 -10.76 14.88 17.26
C ASP A 40 -10.06 15.47 16.04
N SER A 41 -9.12 14.73 15.44
CA SER A 41 -8.47 15.16 14.20
C SER A 41 -9.46 15.20 13.03
N LYS A 42 -10.37 14.21 12.93
CA LYS A 42 -11.46 14.23 11.94
C LYS A 42 -12.45 15.37 12.19
N ILE A 43 -12.82 15.64 13.44
CA ILE A 43 -13.69 16.77 13.83
C ILE A 43 -13.02 18.09 13.49
N LYS A 44 -11.73 18.26 13.80
CA LYS A 44 -10.95 19.46 13.43
C LYS A 44 -10.86 19.63 11.91
N ALA A 45 -10.71 18.54 11.15
CA ALA A 45 -10.73 18.59 9.69
C ALA A 45 -12.10 19.05 9.17
N VAL A 46 -13.19 18.48 9.69
CA VAL A 46 -14.56 18.89 9.34
C VAL A 46 -14.84 20.35 9.74
N GLN A 47 -14.38 20.79 10.92
CA GLN A 47 -14.53 22.17 11.39
C GLN A 47 -13.76 23.17 10.51
N ARG A 48 -12.55 22.81 10.05
CA ARG A 48 -11.79 23.61 9.08
C ARG A 48 -12.51 23.69 7.74
N GLN A 49 -13.04 22.58 7.25
CA GLN A 49 -13.85 22.58 6.04
C GLN A 49 -15.09 23.46 6.18
N LEU A 50 -15.76 23.43 7.34
CA LEU A 50 -16.88 24.32 7.64
C LEU A 50 -16.47 25.79 7.71
N SER A 51 -15.31 26.12 8.30
CA SER A 51 -14.82 27.50 8.36
C SER A 51 -14.44 28.03 6.98
N ASP A 52 -13.84 27.20 6.13
CA ASP A 52 -13.48 27.56 4.75
C ASP A 52 -14.73 27.76 3.88
N VAL A 53 -15.75 26.90 4.05
CA VAL A 53 -17.06 27.05 3.42
C VAL A 53 -17.72 28.36 3.88
N SER A 54 -17.68 28.66 5.19
CA SER A 54 -18.24 29.89 5.75
C SER A 54 -17.52 31.16 5.27
N ALA A 55 -16.18 31.14 5.20
CA ALA A 55 -15.38 32.25 4.71
C ALA A 55 -15.63 32.52 3.22
N LYS A 56 -15.74 31.47 2.39
CA LYS A 56 -16.10 31.60 0.97
C LYS A 56 -17.55 32.06 0.78
N LEU A 57 -18.50 31.58 1.58
CA LEU A 57 -19.88 32.09 1.58
C LEU A 57 -19.93 33.59 1.90
N THR A 58 -19.14 34.03 2.87
CA THR A 58 -19.06 35.44 3.28
C THR A 58 -18.45 36.32 2.19
N SER A 59 -17.37 35.86 1.53
CA SER A 59 -16.77 36.60 0.41
C SER A 59 -17.67 36.65 -0.83
N MET A 60 -18.48 35.62 -1.06
CA MET A 60 -19.49 35.61 -2.13
C MET A 60 -20.67 36.53 -1.82
N GLN A 61 -21.10 36.60 -0.56
CA GLN A 61 -22.13 37.54 -0.13
C GLN A 61 -21.69 39.01 -0.31
N ALA A 62 -20.39 39.29 -0.20
CA ALA A 62 -19.83 40.61 -0.53
C ALA A 62 -19.85 40.91 -2.05
N GLY A 63 -19.69 39.89 -2.91
CA GLY A 63 -19.81 40.03 -4.37
C GLY A 63 -21.27 40.11 -4.89
N MET A 64 -22.25 39.64 -4.11
CA MET A 64 -23.68 39.69 -4.47
C MET A 64 -24.28 41.10 -4.42
N VAL A 65 -23.69 42.02 -3.66
CA VAL A 65 -24.21 43.40 -3.54
C VAL A 65 -24.04 44.17 -4.85
N THR A 66 -23.19 43.71 -5.77
CA THR A 66 -22.83 44.46 -6.97
C THR A 66 -23.44 43.96 -8.28
N ASP A 67 -23.95 42.72 -8.38
CA ASP A 67 -24.21 42.13 -9.72
C ASP A 67 -25.52 41.33 -9.93
N GLY A 68 -26.48 41.37 -9.00
CA GLY A 68 -27.83 40.83 -9.25
C GLY A 68 -27.93 39.35 -9.66
N GLY A 69 -26.91 38.54 -9.39
CA GLY A 69 -26.83 37.14 -9.79
C GLY A 69 -27.63 36.17 -8.91
N ASP A 70 -28.09 35.07 -9.52
CA ASP A 70 -28.79 33.97 -8.84
C ASP A 70 -27.91 33.31 -7.76
N PHE A 71 -28.26 33.55 -6.49
CA PHE A 71 -27.61 32.99 -5.31
C PHE A 71 -27.39 31.48 -5.41
N LYS A 72 -28.38 30.75 -5.95
CA LYS A 72 -28.33 29.30 -6.06
C LYS A 72 -27.21 28.86 -7.01
N SER A 73 -27.07 29.55 -8.14
CA SER A 73 -26.00 29.31 -9.11
C SER A 73 -24.62 29.64 -8.55
N ALA A 74 -24.49 30.74 -7.80
CA ALA A 74 -23.22 31.10 -7.15
C ALA A 74 -22.82 30.05 -6.09
N VAL A 75 -23.74 29.65 -5.21
CA VAL A 75 -23.50 28.61 -4.19
C VAL A 75 -23.14 27.28 -4.85
N GLN A 76 -23.83 26.88 -5.92
CA GLN A 76 -23.51 25.66 -6.66
C GLN A 76 -22.10 25.71 -7.26
N GLN A 77 -21.70 26.82 -7.88
CA GLN A 77 -20.36 26.99 -8.46
C GLN A 77 -19.26 26.94 -7.39
N ALA A 78 -19.51 27.53 -6.22
CA ALA A 78 -18.55 27.51 -5.12
C ALA A 78 -18.40 26.11 -4.49
N LEU A 79 -19.49 25.34 -4.38
CA LEU A 79 -19.45 23.95 -3.94
C LEU A 79 -18.66 23.08 -4.92
N VAL A 80 -18.90 23.24 -6.23
CA VAL A 80 -18.12 22.56 -7.28
C VAL A 80 -16.64 22.94 -7.20
N GLY A 81 -16.32 24.22 -7.05
CA GLY A 81 -14.93 24.68 -6.90
C GLY A 81 -14.23 24.11 -5.66
N LEU A 82 -14.93 24.01 -4.53
CA LEU A 82 -14.40 23.39 -3.31
C LEU A 82 -14.15 21.89 -3.46
N GLU A 83 -15.04 21.19 -4.16
CA GLU A 83 -14.88 19.77 -4.46
C GLU A 83 -13.68 19.54 -5.40
N GLU A 84 -13.53 20.37 -6.42
CA GLU A 84 -12.36 20.35 -7.32
C GLU A 84 -11.03 20.64 -6.61
N ASP A 85 -10.99 21.65 -5.73
CA ASP A 85 -9.81 21.99 -4.93
C ASP A 85 -9.40 20.81 -4.02
N LYS A 86 -10.38 20.20 -3.33
CA LYS A 86 -10.16 19.05 -2.45
C LYS A 86 -9.67 17.84 -3.24
N LEU A 87 -10.28 17.55 -4.39
CA LEU A 87 -9.85 16.47 -5.28
C LEU A 87 -8.45 16.76 -5.84
N ALA A 88 -8.10 18.02 -6.12
CA ALA A 88 -6.76 18.39 -6.59
C ALA A 88 -5.67 18.09 -5.55
N GLU A 89 -5.92 18.38 -4.28
CA GLU A 89 -4.98 18.07 -3.22
C GLU A 89 -4.90 16.56 -2.98
N GLN A 90 -6.04 15.88 -2.92
CA GLN A 90 -6.08 14.41 -2.83
C GLN A 90 -5.30 13.76 -3.98
N ARG A 91 -5.38 14.30 -5.20
CA ARG A 91 -4.60 13.82 -6.34
C ARG A 91 -3.11 13.95 -6.10
N LYS A 92 -2.61 15.09 -5.64
CA LYS A 92 -1.18 15.24 -5.35
C LYS A 92 -0.70 14.19 -4.34
N ASP A 93 -1.49 13.96 -3.30
CA ASP A 93 -1.18 12.97 -2.27
C ASP A 93 -1.19 11.53 -2.80
N LEU A 94 -2.02 11.19 -3.79
CA LEU A 94 -2.04 9.84 -4.39
C LEU A 94 -0.73 9.47 -5.07
N PHE A 95 -0.15 10.41 -5.81
CA PHE A 95 1.06 10.16 -6.60
C PHE A 95 2.35 10.37 -5.79
N LYS A 96 2.25 10.98 -4.60
CA LYS A 96 3.37 11.29 -3.72
C LYS A 96 4.08 10.02 -3.25
N GLY A 97 5.40 10.00 -3.37
CA GLY A 97 6.25 8.88 -2.99
C GLY A 97 6.39 7.79 -4.06
N TRP A 98 5.82 7.99 -5.25
CA TRP A 98 5.93 7.09 -6.40
C TRP A 98 6.68 7.72 -7.59
N GLU A 99 7.44 8.78 -7.36
CA GLU A 99 8.10 9.57 -8.41
C GLU A 99 9.22 8.79 -9.12
N ASN A 100 9.94 7.92 -8.38
CA ASN A 100 11.05 7.15 -8.90
C ASN A 100 10.57 5.85 -9.57
N THR A 101 9.88 5.98 -10.71
CA THR A 101 9.27 4.85 -11.40
C THR A 101 9.60 4.82 -12.88
N SER A 102 9.56 3.62 -13.47
CA SER A 102 9.75 3.41 -14.90
C SER A 102 8.98 2.18 -15.38
N VAL A 103 8.94 1.99 -16.71
CA VAL A 103 8.44 0.78 -17.33
C VAL A 103 9.61 0.16 -18.12
N ASP A 104 9.89 -1.12 -17.92
CA ASP A 104 10.94 -1.83 -18.64
C ASP A 104 10.54 -2.16 -20.09
N GLU A 105 11.45 -2.75 -20.88
CA GLU A 105 11.16 -3.12 -22.27
C GLU A 105 10.08 -4.20 -22.43
N LYS A 106 9.75 -4.93 -21.37
CA LYS A 106 8.70 -5.96 -21.33
C LYS A 106 7.37 -5.42 -20.81
N GLY A 107 7.27 -4.12 -20.54
CA GLY A 107 6.06 -3.49 -20.03
C GLY A 107 5.84 -3.71 -18.53
N ARG A 108 6.89 -4.00 -17.76
CA ARG A 108 6.87 -4.18 -16.30
C ARG A 108 7.03 -2.86 -15.58
N TYR A 109 6.23 -2.66 -14.54
CA TYR A 109 6.35 -1.50 -13.68
C TYR A 109 7.49 -1.69 -12.70
N ILE A 110 8.44 -0.77 -12.75
CA ILE A 110 9.62 -0.72 -11.89
C ILE A 110 9.50 0.48 -10.96
N TYR A 111 9.72 0.25 -9.67
CA TYR A 111 9.97 1.28 -8.68
C TYR A 111 11.45 1.25 -8.28
N GLY A 112 12.13 2.38 -8.33
CA GLY A 112 13.57 2.48 -8.11
C GLY A 112 14.39 2.60 -9.39
N ASN A 113 15.71 2.49 -9.25
CA ASN A 113 16.64 2.58 -10.38
C ASN A 113 16.48 1.36 -11.31
N PRO A 114 16.13 1.52 -12.59
CA PRO A 114 15.99 0.38 -13.51
C PRO A 114 17.30 -0.37 -13.76
N LYS A 115 18.45 0.23 -13.43
CA LYS A 115 19.79 -0.37 -13.51
C LYS A 115 20.31 -0.86 -12.15
N ALA A 116 19.44 -1.05 -11.16
CA ALA A 116 19.82 -1.56 -9.85
C ALA A 116 20.52 -2.93 -9.96
N ARG A 117 21.46 -3.21 -9.06
CA ARG A 117 22.10 -4.53 -9.00
C ARG A 117 21.10 -5.60 -8.60
N PHE A 118 20.21 -5.32 -7.67
CA PHE A 118 19.20 -6.28 -7.22
C PHE A 118 17.81 -5.87 -7.65
N THR A 119 17.02 -6.85 -8.11
CA THR A 119 15.60 -6.67 -8.40
C THR A 119 14.77 -7.55 -7.48
N LEU A 120 13.81 -6.92 -6.79
CA LEU A 120 12.75 -7.60 -6.07
C LEU A 120 11.59 -7.83 -7.04
N ILE A 121 11.50 -9.03 -7.62
CA ILE A 121 10.38 -9.39 -8.51
C ILE A 121 9.26 -9.90 -7.62
N ASN A 122 8.25 -9.07 -7.41
CA ASN A 122 7.18 -9.34 -6.47
C ASN A 122 5.92 -9.81 -7.20
N TYR A 123 5.57 -11.08 -6.98
CA TYR A 123 4.26 -11.63 -7.34
C TYR A 123 3.25 -11.26 -6.27
N GLU A 124 2.30 -10.39 -6.64
CA GLU A 124 1.31 -9.82 -5.72
C GLU A 124 -0.11 -9.97 -6.25
N ASP A 125 -1.04 -10.02 -5.29
CA ASP A 125 -2.47 -10.05 -5.49
C ASP A 125 -3.08 -8.88 -4.71
N LEU A 126 -3.79 -8.01 -5.41
CA LEU A 126 -4.41 -6.81 -4.85
C LEU A 126 -5.50 -7.10 -3.79
N GLU A 127 -6.02 -8.33 -3.77
CA GLU A 127 -6.99 -8.81 -2.78
C GLU A 127 -6.35 -9.67 -1.68
N CYS A 128 -5.05 -9.93 -1.72
CA CYS A 128 -4.39 -10.71 -0.68
C CYS A 128 -4.10 -9.87 0.58
N PRO A 129 -4.59 -10.27 1.77
CA PRO A 129 -4.35 -9.54 3.01
C PRO A 129 -2.87 -9.50 3.40
N PHE A 130 -2.09 -10.52 3.02
CA PHE A 130 -0.64 -10.51 3.25
C PHE A 130 0.08 -9.56 2.31
N CYS A 131 -0.34 -9.44 1.03
CA CYS A 131 0.20 -8.46 0.10
C CYS A 131 -0.06 -7.05 0.59
N ARG A 132 -1.30 -6.75 1.05
CA ARG A 132 -1.64 -5.46 1.66
C ARG A 132 -0.68 -5.09 2.80
N ARG A 133 -0.40 -6.02 3.71
CA ARG A 133 0.54 -5.79 4.81
C ARG A 133 1.98 -5.62 4.32
N PHE A 134 2.35 -6.35 3.26
CA PHE A 134 3.70 -6.39 2.74
C PHE A 134 4.07 -5.18 1.88
N HIS A 135 3.10 -4.55 1.20
CA HIS A 135 3.31 -3.54 0.15
C HIS A 135 4.31 -2.42 0.49
N GLN A 136 4.42 -2.02 1.76
CA GLN A 136 5.38 -1.00 2.21
C GLN A 136 6.82 -1.52 2.39
N THR A 137 7.01 -2.82 2.56
CA THR A 137 8.32 -3.45 2.77
C THR A 137 9.23 -3.36 1.53
N PRO A 138 8.83 -3.77 0.31
CA PRO A 138 9.67 -3.64 -0.88
C PRO A 138 9.94 -2.16 -1.20
N LYS A 139 8.95 -1.27 -1.02
CA LYS A 139 9.14 0.17 -1.15
C LYS A 139 10.24 0.69 -0.22
N TYR A 140 10.17 0.34 1.06
CA TYR A 140 11.17 0.76 2.06
C TYR A 140 12.55 0.18 1.76
N LEU A 141 12.65 -1.06 1.27
CA LEU A 141 13.91 -1.65 0.81
C LEU A 141 14.54 -0.83 -0.32
N VAL A 142 13.76 -0.41 -1.31
CA VAL A 142 14.23 0.42 -2.42
C VAL A 142 14.62 1.82 -1.94
N ASP A 143 13.76 2.47 -1.14
CA ASP A 143 13.97 3.85 -0.68
C ASP A 143 15.19 4.00 0.25
N THR A 144 15.55 2.94 0.98
CA THR A 144 16.70 2.94 1.90
C THR A 144 17.95 2.28 1.33
N ALA A 145 17.87 1.73 0.11
CA ALA A 145 19.03 1.13 -0.54
C ALA A 145 20.04 2.20 -0.96
N ASN A 146 21.27 2.07 -0.46
CA ASN A 146 22.36 2.94 -0.87
C ASN A 146 22.57 2.87 -2.39
N ASN A 147 22.82 4.03 -3.01
CA ASN A 147 23.17 4.18 -4.42
C ASN A 147 22.15 3.57 -5.41
N GLY A 148 20.89 3.40 -5.01
CA GLY A 148 19.86 2.79 -5.86
C GLY A 148 20.19 1.33 -6.22
N ALA A 149 20.81 0.59 -5.29
CA ALA A 149 21.25 -0.78 -5.51
C ALA A 149 20.10 -1.81 -5.61
N ILE A 150 18.89 -1.43 -5.21
CA ILE A 150 17.69 -2.28 -5.25
C ILE A 150 16.60 -1.57 -6.05
N ASN A 151 15.89 -2.30 -6.91
CA ASN A 151 14.61 -1.89 -7.47
C ASN A 151 13.54 -2.94 -7.19
N TRP A 152 12.28 -2.57 -7.45
CA TRP A 152 11.10 -3.39 -7.24
C TRP A 152 10.32 -3.50 -8.54
N GLU A 153 10.15 -4.73 -9.02
CA GLU A 153 9.35 -5.08 -10.19
C GLU A 153 8.03 -5.70 -9.74
N TRP A 154 6.91 -5.18 -10.24
CA TRP A 154 5.59 -5.75 -9.99
C TRP A 154 5.27 -6.90 -10.95
N ARG A 155 4.69 -7.99 -10.42
CA ARG A 155 4.08 -9.09 -11.17
C ARG A 155 2.69 -9.41 -10.64
N HIS A 156 1.72 -9.46 -11.54
CA HIS A 156 0.35 -9.83 -11.16
C HIS A 156 0.27 -11.32 -10.89
N PHE A 157 -0.29 -11.69 -9.75
CA PHE A 157 -0.57 -13.09 -9.43
C PHE A 157 -1.93 -13.21 -8.74
N PRO A 158 -3.04 -12.84 -9.42
CA PRO A 158 -4.36 -12.89 -8.84
C PRO A 158 -4.73 -14.32 -8.46
N LEU A 159 -5.05 -14.55 -7.18
CA LEU A 159 -5.35 -15.89 -6.68
C LEU A 159 -6.81 -16.25 -6.97
N SER A 160 -7.05 -17.47 -7.43
CA SER A 160 -8.37 -17.94 -7.84
C SER A 160 -9.44 -17.83 -6.76
N PHE A 161 -9.06 -17.95 -5.48
CA PHE A 161 -9.97 -17.81 -4.34
C PHE A 161 -10.23 -16.36 -3.92
N HIS A 162 -9.62 -15.37 -4.59
CA HIS A 162 -9.90 -13.94 -4.44
C HIS A 162 -10.64 -13.35 -5.66
N GLU A 163 -11.01 -14.17 -6.63
CA GLU A 163 -11.77 -13.72 -7.78
C GLU A 163 -13.23 -13.40 -7.43
N PRO A 164 -13.88 -12.43 -8.12
CA PRO A 164 -13.38 -11.69 -9.29
C PRO A 164 -12.61 -10.40 -8.97
N MET A 165 -12.52 -10.02 -7.69
CA MET A 165 -11.97 -8.71 -7.33
C MET A 165 -10.45 -8.62 -7.54
N SER A 166 -9.75 -9.75 -7.48
CA SER A 166 -8.31 -9.81 -7.71
C SER A 166 -7.94 -9.42 -9.16
N THR A 167 -8.52 -10.09 -10.16
CA THR A 167 -8.33 -9.72 -11.57
C THR A 167 -8.88 -8.32 -11.85
N LYS A 168 -10.01 -7.94 -11.26
CA LYS A 168 -10.57 -6.59 -11.42
C LYS A 168 -9.58 -5.52 -10.93
N GLY A 169 -9.00 -5.69 -9.74
CA GLY A 169 -8.01 -4.76 -9.20
C GLY A 169 -6.79 -4.65 -10.11
N ALA A 170 -6.27 -5.78 -10.61
CA ALA A 170 -5.14 -5.81 -11.53
C ALA A 170 -5.42 -5.01 -12.81
N LEU A 171 -6.58 -5.25 -13.45
CA LEU A 171 -7.01 -4.52 -14.65
C LEU A 171 -7.15 -3.01 -14.39
N ILE A 172 -7.73 -2.62 -13.25
CA ILE A 172 -7.90 -1.21 -12.90
C ILE A 172 -6.55 -0.51 -12.74
N ALA A 173 -5.60 -1.13 -12.02
CA ALA A 173 -4.26 -0.59 -11.85
C ALA A 173 -3.54 -0.44 -13.20
N GLU A 174 -3.67 -1.43 -14.07
CA GLU A 174 -3.11 -1.41 -15.42
C GLU A 174 -3.69 -0.30 -16.28
N CYS A 175 -5.02 -0.11 -16.27
CA CYS A 175 -5.67 0.93 -17.05
C CYS A 175 -5.35 2.35 -16.59
N ILE A 176 -5.16 2.53 -15.27
CA ILE A 176 -4.64 3.79 -14.74
C ILE A 176 -3.18 3.96 -15.15
N GLY A 177 -2.37 2.92 -15.03
CA GLY A 177 -0.96 2.90 -15.43
C GLY A 177 -0.74 3.23 -16.92
N GLN A 178 -1.62 2.76 -17.82
CA GLN A 178 -1.55 3.10 -19.24
C GLN A 178 -1.69 4.60 -19.50
N GLN A 179 -2.54 5.30 -18.73
CA GLN A 179 -2.82 6.71 -18.96
C GLN A 179 -1.94 7.64 -18.12
N LYS A 180 -1.47 7.18 -16.96
CA LYS A 180 -0.71 7.97 -15.97
C LYS A 180 0.72 7.47 -15.76
N GLY A 181 1.18 6.55 -16.60
CA GLY A 181 2.51 5.96 -16.52
C GLY A 181 2.71 5.09 -15.28
N ALA A 182 3.96 4.71 -15.04
CA ALA A 182 4.32 3.85 -13.92
C ALA A 182 3.94 4.45 -12.56
N GLN A 183 4.10 5.76 -12.38
CA GLN A 183 3.68 6.44 -11.16
C GLN A 183 2.19 6.23 -10.87
N GLY A 184 1.34 6.30 -11.89
CA GLY A 184 -0.10 6.04 -11.74
C GLY A 184 -0.44 4.59 -11.44
N PHE A 185 0.30 3.64 -12.00
CA PHE A 185 0.16 2.23 -11.66
C PHE A 185 0.40 2.00 -10.16
N TRP A 186 1.56 2.44 -9.65
CA TRP A 186 1.93 2.26 -8.24
C TRP A 186 0.99 3.01 -7.28
N ALA A 187 0.57 4.23 -7.65
CA ALA A 187 -0.43 4.97 -6.90
C ALA A 187 -1.78 4.22 -6.86
N ALA A 188 -2.20 3.61 -7.96
CA ALA A 188 -3.42 2.82 -8.03
C ALA A 188 -3.36 1.54 -7.19
N THR A 189 -2.24 0.79 -7.22
CA THR A 189 -2.07 -0.40 -6.37
C THR A 189 -2.10 -0.03 -4.89
N ASN A 190 -1.41 1.05 -4.50
CA ASN A 190 -1.40 1.53 -3.13
C ASN A 190 -2.79 2.01 -2.67
N TYR A 191 -3.51 2.72 -3.54
CA TYR A 191 -4.88 3.14 -3.27
C TYR A 191 -5.81 1.92 -3.09
N TRP A 192 -5.70 0.93 -3.97
CA TRP A 192 -6.48 -0.29 -3.85
C TRP A 192 -6.23 -0.99 -2.51
N PHE A 193 -4.98 -1.26 -2.15
CA PHE A 193 -4.62 -1.89 -0.89
C PHE A 193 -5.08 -1.11 0.35
N THR A 194 -5.14 0.22 0.26
CA THR A 194 -5.60 1.05 1.38
C THR A 194 -7.10 0.89 1.62
N ASN A 195 -7.88 0.66 0.56
CA ASN A 195 -9.35 0.70 0.61
C ASN A 195 -10.00 -0.69 0.60
N THR A 196 -9.39 -1.69 -0.04
CA THR A 196 -9.97 -3.04 -0.15
C THR A 196 -10.19 -3.69 1.22
N GLU A 197 -11.31 -4.39 1.35
CA GLU A 197 -11.61 -5.33 2.43
C GLU A 197 -10.85 -6.66 2.28
N THR A 198 -10.12 -6.85 1.17
CA THR A 198 -9.33 -8.06 0.82
C THR A 198 -10.17 -9.33 0.73
N ASN A 199 -9.54 -10.47 0.46
CA ASN A 199 -10.17 -11.78 0.34
C ASN A 199 -11.29 -11.81 -0.71
N GLY A 200 -11.09 -11.13 -1.84
CA GLY A 200 -12.02 -11.07 -2.96
C GLY A 200 -13.21 -10.14 -2.77
N LYS A 201 -13.20 -9.29 -1.74
CA LYS A 201 -14.30 -8.36 -1.43
C LYS A 201 -14.17 -7.00 -2.11
N GLY A 202 -12.96 -6.59 -2.47
CA GLY A 202 -12.69 -5.26 -3.01
C GLY A 202 -13.15 -4.16 -2.04
N PHE A 203 -13.61 -3.04 -2.60
CA PHE A 203 -14.26 -1.97 -1.84
C PHE A 203 -15.34 -1.29 -2.69
N VAL A 204 -16.31 -0.70 -1.99
CA VAL A 204 -17.36 0.11 -2.64
C VAL A 204 -16.75 1.37 -3.23
N GLY A 205 -17.08 1.70 -4.48
CA GLY A 205 -16.57 2.90 -5.13
C GLY A 205 -15.27 2.70 -5.92
N ALA A 206 -14.82 1.47 -6.18
CA ALA A 206 -13.62 1.23 -6.98
C ALA A 206 -13.67 1.88 -8.37
N GLU A 207 -14.86 2.00 -8.97
CA GLU A 207 -15.12 2.72 -10.22
C GLU A 207 -14.84 4.23 -10.13
N GLN A 208 -14.87 4.82 -8.93
CA GLN A 208 -14.57 6.24 -8.70
C GLN A 208 -13.08 6.54 -8.88
N MET A 209 -12.22 5.52 -8.90
CA MET A 209 -10.81 5.69 -9.25
C MET A 209 -10.64 6.35 -10.62
N VAL A 210 -11.58 6.20 -11.55
CA VAL A 210 -11.54 6.87 -12.86
C VAL A 210 -11.50 8.39 -12.72
N ALA A 211 -12.43 8.94 -11.93
CA ALA A 211 -12.53 10.37 -11.67
C ALA A 211 -11.36 10.84 -10.78
N LEU A 212 -11.06 10.07 -9.74
CA LEU A 212 -10.01 10.41 -8.78
C LEU A 212 -8.64 10.51 -9.44
N PHE A 213 -8.28 9.55 -10.31
CA PHE A 213 -7.03 9.57 -11.06
C PHE A 213 -7.09 10.44 -12.32
N GLN A 214 -8.23 11.08 -12.64
CA GLN A 214 -8.43 11.89 -13.86
C GLN A 214 -8.01 11.14 -15.14
N VAL A 215 -8.43 9.89 -15.27
CA VAL A 215 -8.21 9.13 -16.50
C VAL A 215 -9.40 9.32 -17.45
N ASP A 216 -9.14 9.27 -18.76
CA ASP A 216 -10.18 9.30 -19.76
C ASP A 216 -11.04 8.04 -19.61
N LYS A 217 -12.34 8.24 -19.36
CA LYS A 217 -13.27 7.14 -19.09
C LYS A 217 -13.43 6.21 -20.29
N ALA A 218 -13.48 6.72 -21.51
CA ALA A 218 -13.67 5.90 -22.70
C ALA A 218 -12.44 5.01 -22.95
N LYS A 219 -11.23 5.57 -22.80
CA LYS A 219 -9.97 4.79 -22.87
C LYS A 219 -9.87 3.78 -21.74
N TYR A 220 -10.30 4.14 -20.53
CA TYR A 220 -10.33 3.26 -19.38
C TYR A 220 -11.28 2.08 -19.60
N ASP A 221 -12.53 2.33 -20.02
CA ASP A 221 -13.52 1.28 -20.27
C ASP A 221 -13.04 0.32 -21.38
N ALA A 222 -12.44 0.85 -22.44
CA ALA A 222 -11.84 0.03 -23.50
C ALA A 222 -10.69 -0.84 -22.96
N CYS A 223 -9.82 -0.25 -22.14
CA CYS A 223 -8.69 -0.92 -21.52
C CYS A 223 -9.08 -2.10 -20.62
N LEU A 224 -10.19 -2.00 -19.87
CA LEU A 224 -10.66 -3.09 -19.00
C LEU A 224 -10.94 -4.41 -19.74
N THR A 225 -11.15 -4.33 -21.05
CA THR A 225 -11.39 -5.50 -21.92
C THR A 225 -10.25 -5.77 -22.91
N ASP A 226 -9.13 -5.05 -22.76
CA ASP A 226 -7.98 -5.17 -23.65
C ASP A 226 -7.29 -6.53 -23.48
N LYS A 227 -7.31 -7.32 -24.55
CA LYS A 227 -6.70 -8.65 -24.61
C LYS A 227 -5.19 -8.60 -24.38
N VAL A 228 -4.50 -7.50 -24.67
CA VAL A 228 -3.06 -7.35 -24.43
C VAL A 228 -2.79 -7.32 -22.92
N ILE A 229 -3.57 -6.55 -22.17
CA ILE A 229 -3.43 -6.44 -20.70
C ILE A 229 -3.79 -7.76 -20.04
N ILE A 230 -4.92 -8.36 -20.44
CA ILE A 230 -5.36 -9.66 -19.93
C ILE A 230 -4.27 -10.72 -20.17
N LYS A 231 -3.66 -10.75 -21.36
CA LYS A 231 -2.55 -11.65 -21.67
C LYS A 231 -1.31 -11.37 -20.81
N ARG A 232 -0.98 -10.11 -20.52
CA ARG A 232 0.15 -9.76 -19.65
C ARG A 232 -0.07 -10.24 -18.21
N ILE A 233 -1.26 -10.01 -17.65
CA ILE A 233 -1.63 -10.53 -16.32
C ILE A 233 -1.49 -12.05 -16.29
N LYS A 234 -2.04 -12.73 -17.30
CA LYS A 234 -1.91 -14.19 -17.42
C LYS A 234 -0.44 -14.63 -17.56
N ALA A 235 0.36 -13.93 -18.35
CA ALA A 235 1.78 -14.25 -18.52
C ALA A 235 2.57 -14.13 -17.21
N ASP A 236 2.19 -13.20 -16.32
CA ASP A 236 2.77 -13.14 -14.98
C ASP A 236 2.39 -14.34 -14.12
N MET A 237 1.13 -14.74 -14.16
CA MET A 237 0.69 -15.95 -13.45
C MET A 237 1.43 -17.19 -13.96
N ASP A 238 1.58 -17.32 -15.27
CA ASP A 238 2.25 -18.46 -15.89
C ASP A 238 3.75 -18.47 -15.52
N LEU A 239 4.45 -17.33 -15.61
CA LEU A 239 5.85 -17.21 -15.18
C LEU A 239 6.04 -17.45 -13.67
N GLY A 240 5.09 -17.03 -12.85
CA GLY A 240 5.10 -17.32 -11.42
C GLY A 240 4.97 -18.81 -11.16
N ALA A 241 4.04 -19.49 -11.83
CA ALA A 241 3.86 -20.94 -11.72
C ALA A 241 5.10 -21.72 -12.20
N GLU A 242 5.73 -21.29 -13.29
CA GLU A 242 7.02 -21.83 -13.77
C GLU A 242 8.16 -21.63 -12.77
N SER A 243 8.05 -20.63 -11.90
CA SER A 243 9.01 -20.31 -10.84
C SER A 243 8.60 -20.85 -9.47
N ASP A 244 7.71 -21.85 -9.43
CA ASP A 244 7.16 -22.48 -8.22
C ASP A 244 6.46 -21.51 -7.23
N VAL A 245 5.96 -20.37 -7.72
CA VAL A 245 5.14 -19.45 -6.93
C VAL A 245 3.77 -20.09 -6.70
N THR A 246 3.49 -20.43 -5.44
CA THR A 246 2.23 -21.08 -5.02
C THR A 246 1.31 -20.16 -4.23
N GLY A 247 1.75 -18.93 -3.91
CA GLY A 247 0.97 -17.97 -3.15
C GLY A 247 1.60 -16.58 -3.12
N THR A 248 0.85 -15.61 -2.59
CA THR A 248 1.27 -14.21 -2.56
C THR A 248 1.32 -13.64 -1.13
N PRO A 249 2.23 -12.68 -0.85
CA PRO A 249 3.28 -12.23 -1.75
C PRO A 249 4.39 -13.29 -1.85
N THR A 250 4.99 -13.43 -3.02
CA THR A 250 6.27 -14.13 -3.18
C THR A 250 7.22 -13.19 -3.91
N THR A 251 8.40 -12.98 -3.35
CA THR A 251 9.45 -12.15 -3.94
C THR A 251 10.58 -13.03 -4.44
N ILE A 252 10.90 -12.95 -5.72
CA ILE A 252 12.16 -13.48 -6.25
C ILE A 252 13.20 -12.36 -6.19
N VAL A 253 14.25 -12.57 -5.40
CA VAL A 253 15.39 -11.65 -5.31
C VAL A 253 16.40 -12.05 -6.39
N ARG A 254 16.53 -11.23 -7.43
CA ARG A 254 17.49 -11.42 -8.53
C ARG A 254 18.71 -10.53 -8.31
N ASP A 255 19.92 -11.08 -8.45
CA ASP A 255 21.15 -10.31 -8.64
C ASP A 255 21.40 -10.16 -10.14
N ASN A 256 21.15 -8.97 -10.69
CA ASN A 256 21.27 -8.65 -12.12
C ASN A 256 22.72 -8.74 -12.61
N LEU A 257 23.71 -8.77 -11.71
CA LEU A 257 25.12 -8.96 -12.09
C LEU A 257 25.43 -10.45 -12.34
N THR A 258 24.87 -11.35 -11.55
CA THR A 258 25.22 -12.78 -11.59
C THR A 258 24.14 -13.65 -12.23
N GLY A 259 22.91 -13.12 -12.38
CA GLY A 259 21.73 -13.88 -12.80
C GLY A 259 21.15 -14.79 -11.70
N LYS A 260 21.74 -14.83 -10.50
CA LYS A 260 21.26 -15.68 -9.41
C LYS A 260 19.92 -15.16 -8.89
N GLU A 261 19.01 -16.10 -8.61
CA GLU A 261 17.70 -15.82 -8.03
C GLU A 261 17.48 -16.60 -6.73
N VAL A 262 16.84 -15.96 -5.76
CA VAL A 262 16.44 -16.57 -4.49
C VAL A 262 15.00 -16.19 -4.16
N ALA A 263 14.13 -17.18 -4.01
CA ALA A 263 12.74 -16.97 -3.63
C ALA A 263 12.60 -16.67 -2.11
N VAL A 264 11.76 -15.70 -1.78
CA VAL A 264 11.35 -15.34 -0.43
C VAL A 264 9.82 -15.35 -0.38
N VAL A 265 9.27 -16.37 0.28
CA VAL A 265 7.83 -16.62 0.33
C VAL A 265 7.18 -15.90 1.51
N GLY A 266 6.05 -15.25 1.23
CA GLY A 266 5.21 -14.57 2.20
C GLY A 266 5.63 -13.14 2.51
N ALA A 267 4.81 -12.48 3.31
CA ALA A 267 5.02 -11.11 3.78
C ALA A 267 6.14 -11.05 4.83
N GLN A 268 7.39 -11.22 4.38
CA GLN A 268 8.59 -11.26 5.21
C GLN A 268 9.07 -9.85 5.58
N PRO A 269 9.75 -9.67 6.73
CA PRO A 269 10.26 -8.37 7.14
C PRO A 269 11.51 -7.96 6.35
N PHE A 270 11.79 -6.65 6.34
CA PHE A 270 13.00 -6.04 5.78
C PHE A 270 14.30 -6.83 6.06
N ALA A 271 14.50 -7.26 7.32
CA ALA A 271 15.72 -7.96 7.74
C ALA A 271 15.95 -9.28 6.98
N LYS A 272 14.88 -9.98 6.58
CA LYS A 272 14.98 -11.22 5.80
C LYS A 272 15.59 -10.95 4.42
N PHE A 273 15.14 -9.90 3.74
CA PHE A 273 15.66 -9.49 2.43
C PHE A 273 17.10 -9.04 2.49
N VAL A 274 17.47 -8.25 3.51
CA VAL A 274 18.86 -7.86 3.73
C VAL A 274 19.75 -9.09 3.94
N GLY A 275 19.29 -10.08 4.70
CA GLY A 275 20.01 -11.33 4.89
C GLY A 275 20.23 -12.10 3.59
N VAL A 276 19.19 -12.22 2.74
CA VAL A 276 19.26 -12.87 1.43
C VAL A 276 20.26 -12.15 0.52
N ILE A 277 20.14 -10.83 0.38
CA ILE A 277 21.03 -10.03 -0.48
C ILE A 277 22.48 -10.14 -0.02
N ARG A 278 22.75 -10.04 1.30
CA ARG A 278 24.11 -10.24 1.84
C ARG A 278 24.67 -11.62 1.54
N GLY A 279 23.85 -12.67 1.68
CA GLY A 279 24.24 -14.04 1.30
C GLY A 279 24.64 -14.13 -0.17
N MET A 280 23.84 -13.56 -1.07
CA MET A 280 24.13 -13.53 -2.51
C MET A 280 25.43 -12.78 -2.83
N VAL A 281 25.70 -11.65 -2.15
CA VAL A 281 26.96 -10.90 -2.33
C VAL A 281 28.16 -11.73 -1.88
N ASN A 282 28.12 -12.32 -0.69
CA ASN A 282 29.24 -13.06 -0.12
C ASN A 282 29.62 -14.30 -0.95
N GLU A 283 28.62 -15.04 -1.44
CA GLU A 283 28.86 -16.17 -2.34
C GLU A 283 29.47 -15.73 -3.67
N GLY A 284 29.02 -14.59 -4.21
CA GLY A 284 29.60 -14.02 -5.44
C GLY A 284 31.09 -13.68 -5.30
N GLN A 285 31.51 -13.17 -4.15
CA GLN A 285 32.91 -12.83 -3.87
C GLN A 285 33.79 -14.07 -3.68
N ALA A 286 33.31 -15.09 -2.95
CA ALA A 286 34.04 -16.36 -2.79
C ALA A 286 34.29 -17.06 -4.15
N ASN A 287 33.34 -16.95 -5.08
CA ASN A 287 33.46 -17.53 -6.42
C ASN A 287 34.39 -16.71 -7.35
N SER A 288 34.56 -15.41 -7.13
CA SER A 288 35.56 -14.62 -7.87
C SER A 288 36.98 -14.88 -7.36
N GLU A 289 37.18 -15.01 -6.04
CA GLU A 289 38.50 -15.24 -5.44
C GLU A 289 39.05 -16.65 -5.73
N SER A 290 38.18 -17.67 -5.82
CA SER A 290 38.60 -19.04 -6.16
C SER A 290 39.01 -19.21 -7.63
N ASN A 291 38.47 -18.37 -8.53
CA ASN A 291 38.80 -18.40 -9.97
C ASN A 291 40.05 -17.57 -10.34
N GLU A 292 40.66 -16.85 -9.40
CA GLU A 292 41.90 -16.08 -9.61
C GLU A 292 43.18 -16.85 -9.25
N THR A 293 43.09 -18.16 -8.95
CA THR A 293 44.30 -18.97 -8.67
C THR A 293 45.17 -19.05 -9.94
N PRO A 294 46.40 -18.48 -9.97
CA PRO A 294 47.23 -18.50 -11.17
C PRO A 294 47.65 -19.94 -11.50
N PRO A 295 47.81 -20.31 -12.79
CA PRO A 295 48.33 -21.62 -13.14
C PRO A 295 49.70 -21.81 -12.49
N ALA A 296 49.85 -22.92 -11.75
CA ALA A 296 51.10 -23.31 -11.16
C ALA A 296 52.17 -23.39 -12.27
N LYS A 297 53.26 -22.64 -12.08
CA LYS A 297 54.44 -22.66 -12.94
C LYS A 297 55.25 -23.93 -12.76
#